data_AF-A0A924J6V2-F1
#
_entry.id   AF-A0A924J6V2-F1
#
_cell.length_a   1.000
_cell.length_b   1.000
_cell.length_c   1.000
_cell.angle_alpha   90.00
_cell.angle_beta   90.00
_cell.angle_gamma   90.00
#
_symmetry.space_group_name_H-M   'P 1'
#
loop_
_entity.id
_entity.type
_entity.pdbx_description
1 polymer ?
#
loop_
_entity_poly.entity_id
_entity_poly.type
_entity_poly.pdbx_seq_one_letter_code
_entity_poly.pdbx_strand_id
1 'polypeptide(L)' 'MKFSQTLAEGSLFRAREFIAGKDAVTLATDILVLDQEQFSAAFRKSPMKRAKLAGLKRNATVVLENSSR' A
#
# COMPACT_ATOMS: atom_id res chain seq x y z
N MET A 1 -0.65 20.10 -19.66
CA MET A 1 -0.95 19.69 -18.26
C MET A 1 0.32 19.15 -17.61
N LYS A 2 0.61 19.50 -16.35
CA LYS A 2 1.80 19.01 -15.61
C LYS A 2 1.34 18.04 -14.52
N PHE A 3 1.63 16.74 -14.72
CA PHE A 3 1.15 15.66 -13.85
C PHE A 3 2.14 15.26 -12.72
N SER A 4 3.40 15.71 -12.75
CA SER A 4 4.37 15.50 -11.67
C SER A 4 4.66 16.82 -10.94
N GLN A 5 3.79 17.19 -10.00
CA GLN A 5 4.03 18.31 -9.10
C GLN A 5 4.32 17.77 -7.71
N THR A 6 5.27 18.37 -7.02
CA THR A 6 5.52 18.08 -5.60
C THR A 6 4.25 18.38 -4.82
N LEU A 7 3.80 17.43 -3.99
CA LEU A 7 2.63 17.64 -3.15
C LEU A 7 2.93 18.74 -2.12
N ALA A 8 1.98 19.65 -1.93
CA ALA A 8 2.03 20.62 -0.84
C ALA A 8 2.02 19.89 0.52
N GLU A 9 2.64 20.51 1.52
CA GLU A 9 2.62 20.01 2.88
C GLU A 9 1.17 19.90 3.39
N GLY A 10 0.82 18.75 3.97
CA GLY A 10 -0.56 18.48 4.39
C GLY A 10 -1.54 18.07 3.29
N SER A 11 -1.08 17.84 2.05
CA SER A 11 -1.94 17.40 0.94
C SER A 11 -2.76 16.15 1.28
N LEU A 12 -4.03 16.13 0.83
CA LEU A 12 -4.92 14.97 0.92
C LEU A 12 -4.39 13.74 0.15
N PHE A 13 -3.46 13.95 -0.79
CA PHE A 13 -2.81 12.89 -1.56
C PHE A 13 -1.53 12.36 -0.91
N ARG A 14 -1.18 12.82 0.30
CA ARG A 14 -0.02 12.29 1.02
C ARG A 14 -0.14 10.78 1.21
N ALA A 15 0.98 10.07 1.09
CA ALA A 15 1.02 8.64 1.37
C ALA A 15 0.59 8.38 2.83
N ARG A 16 -0.07 7.24 3.05
CA ARG A 16 -0.41 6.76 4.39
C ARG A 16 0.85 6.25 5.07
N GLU A 17 0.91 6.36 6.39
CA GLU A 17 2.07 5.89 7.19
C GLU A 17 2.44 4.44 6.90
N PHE A 18 1.44 3.56 6.70
CA PHE A 18 1.70 2.16 6.35
C PHE A 18 2.47 1.97 5.02
N ILE A 19 2.36 2.92 4.09
CA ILE A 19 2.94 2.86 2.73
C ILE A 19 4.20 3.74 2.63
N ALA A 20 4.21 4.87 3.33
CA ALA A 20 5.21 5.91 3.16
C ALA A 20 6.64 5.39 3.40
N GLY A 21 7.56 5.74 2.49
CA GLY A 21 8.99 5.43 2.62
C GLY A 21 9.39 3.98 2.36
N LYS A 22 8.45 3.09 2.02
CA LYS A 22 8.74 1.68 1.72
C LYS A 22 8.96 1.47 0.24
N ASP A 23 9.95 0.65 -0.11
CA ASP A 23 10.07 0.10 -1.45
C ASP A 23 9.00 -0.99 -1.70
N ALA A 24 8.90 -1.44 -2.95
CA ALA A 24 7.88 -2.41 -3.36
C ALA A 24 8.00 -3.75 -2.62
N VAL A 25 9.24 -4.22 -2.37
CA VAL A 25 9.51 -5.53 -1.74
C VAL A 25 9.16 -5.48 -0.25
N THR A 26 9.58 -4.42 0.43
CA THR A 26 9.28 -4.16 1.85
C THR A 26 7.78 -4.03 2.06
N LEU A 27 7.10 -3.25 1.22
CA LEU A 27 5.65 -3.08 1.30
C LEU A 27 4.90 -4.40 1.05
N ALA A 28 5.33 -5.19 0.07
CA ALA A 28 4.71 -6.48 -0.23
C ALA A 28 4.88 -7.48 0.93
N THR A 29 6.07 -7.55 1.52
CA THR A 29 6.34 -8.41 2.69
C THR A 29 5.46 -8.02 3.87
N ASP A 30 5.35 -6.72 4.17
CA ASP A 30 4.49 -6.20 5.24
C ASP A 30 3.01 -6.54 5.00
N ILE A 31 2.55 -6.45 3.76
CA ILE A 31 1.17 -6.81 3.39
C ILE A 31 0.89 -8.29 3.66
N LEU A 32 1.85 -9.19 3.41
CA LEU A 32 1.66 -10.63 3.59
C LEU A 32 1.45 -11.01 5.07
N VAL A 33 2.08 -10.30 6.00
CA VAL A 33 1.97 -10.55 7.44
C VAL A 33 0.79 -9.85 8.11
N LEU A 34 0.12 -8.90 7.44
CA LEU A 34 -1.04 -8.20 7.98
C LEU A 34 -2.16 -9.17 8.40
N ASP A 35 -2.72 -8.94 9.58
CA ASP A 35 -4.02 -9.47 9.96
C ASP A 35 -5.17 -8.53 9.56
N GLN A 36 -6.41 -8.95 9.82
CA GLN A 36 -7.61 -8.21 9.45
C GLN A 36 -7.81 -6.93 10.26
N GLU A 37 -7.36 -6.88 11.52
CA GLU A 37 -7.45 -5.71 12.39
C GLU A 37 -6.47 -4.63 11.94
N GLN A 38 -5.21 -5.02 11.76
CA GLN A 38 -4.13 -4.17 11.24
C GLN A 38 -4.48 -3.63 9.85
N PHE A 39 -5.02 -4.48 8.96
CA PHE A 39 -5.52 -4.03 7.65
C PHE A 39 -6.64 -3.00 7.80
N SER A 40 -7.59 -3.25 8.70
CA SER A 40 -8.73 -2.37 8.90
C SER A 40 -8.34 -1.00 9.45
N ALA A 41 -7.31 -0.95 10.30
CA ALA A 41 -6.70 0.26 10.83
C ALA A 41 -5.90 1.01 9.76
N ALA A 42 -4.92 0.35 9.12
CA ALA A 42 -4.02 0.93 8.12
C ALA A 42 -4.78 1.56 6.94
N PHE A 43 -5.84 0.89 6.47
CA PHE A 43 -6.64 1.32 5.34
C PHE A 43 -7.99 1.94 5.73
N ARG A 44 -8.17 2.40 6.98
CA ARG A 44 -9.41 3.07 7.41
C ARG A 44 -9.72 4.28 6.53
N LYS A 45 -11.00 4.39 6.11
CA LYS A 45 -11.48 5.44 5.18
C LYS A 45 -10.69 5.48 3.85
N SER A 46 -10.12 4.35 3.42
CA SER A 46 -9.42 4.24 2.14
C SER A 46 -10.28 3.50 1.10
N PRO A 47 -10.30 3.95 -0.17
CA PRO A 47 -10.75 3.13 -1.30
C PRO A 47 -10.14 1.73 -1.35
N MET A 48 -8.92 1.56 -0.79
CA MET A 48 -8.21 0.28 -0.74
C MET A 48 -8.97 -0.82 -0.01
N LYS A 49 -9.91 -0.51 0.90
CA LYS A 49 -10.73 -1.54 1.56
C LYS A 49 -11.54 -2.39 0.57
N ARG A 50 -11.83 -1.87 -0.62
CA ARG A 50 -12.52 -2.61 -1.69
C ARG A 50 -11.72 -3.82 -2.19
N ALA A 51 -10.39 -3.78 -2.13
CA ALA A 51 -9.54 -4.90 -2.53
C ALA A 51 -9.63 -6.10 -1.56
N LYS A 52 -10.05 -5.86 -0.31
CA LYS A 52 -10.01 -6.82 0.82
C LYS A 52 -8.59 -7.32 1.12
N LEU A 53 -8.36 -7.81 2.35
CA LEU A 53 -7.03 -8.28 2.75
C LEU A 53 -6.53 -9.43 1.86
N ALA A 54 -7.40 -10.41 1.56
CA ALA A 54 -7.06 -11.55 0.72
C ALA A 54 -6.61 -11.15 -0.69
N GLY A 55 -7.32 -10.21 -1.33
CA GLY A 55 -6.95 -9.72 -2.66
C GLY A 55 -5.64 -8.94 -2.63
N LEU A 56 -5.40 -8.17 -1.57
CA LEU A 56 -4.16 -7.42 -1.39
C LEU A 56 -2.95 -8.36 -1.17
N LYS A 57 -3.09 -9.40 -0.36
CA LYS A 57 -2.04 -10.42 -0.17
C LYS A 57 -1.68 -11.14 -1.47
N ARG A 58 -2.68 -11.50 -2.29
CA ARG A 58 -2.44 -12.10 -3.61
C ARG A 58 -1.60 -11.19 -4.51
N ASN A 59 -1.91 -9.90 -4.53
CA ASN A 59 -1.12 -8.93 -5.32
C ASN A 59 0.30 -8.78 -4.78
N ALA A 60 0.49 -8.81 -3.46
CA ALA A 60 1.82 -8.77 -2.84
C ALA A 60 2.67 -9.98 -3.23
N THR A 61 2.09 -11.19 -3.25
CA THR A 61 2.79 -12.39 -3.76
C THR A 61 3.31 -12.19 -5.18
N VAL A 62 2.47 -11.68 -6.09
CA VAL A 62 2.85 -11.41 -7.49
C VAL A 62 3.98 -10.38 -7.58
N VAL A 63 3.97 -9.34 -6.74
CA VAL A 63 5.05 -8.35 -6.71
C VAL A 63 6.38 -8.99 -6.30
N LEU A 64 6.38 -9.86 -5.29
CA LEU A 64 7.59 -10.56 -4.85
C LEU A 64 8.12 -11.52 -5.92
N GLU A 65 7.24 -12.25 -6.60
CA GLU A 65 7.60 -13.11 -7.72
C GLU A 65 8.25 -12.32 -8.86
N ASN A 66 7.65 -11.18 -9.24
CA ASN A 66 8.18 -10.33 -10.31
C ASN A 66 9.49 -9.62 -9.94
N SER A 67 9.73 -9.36 -8.65
CA SER A 67 10.95 -8.70 -8.18
C SER A 67 12.14 -9.67 -8.06
N SER A 68 11.88 -10.98 -8.12
CA SER A 68 12.89 -12.04 -8.05
C SER A 68 13.33 -12.54 -9.44
N ARG A 69 12.86 -11.89 -10.51
CA ARG A 69 13.07 -12.27 -11.91
C ARG A 69 13.86 -11.21 -12.64
#